data_AF-A0A960JH04-F1
#
_entry.id   AF-A0A960JH04-F1
#
_cell.length_a   1.000
_cell.length_b   1.000
_cell.length_c   1.000
_cell.angle_alpha   90.00
_cell.angle_beta   90.00
_cell.angle_gamma   90.00
#
_symmetry.space_group_name_H-M   'P 1'
#
loop_
_entity.id
_entity.type
_entity.pdbx_description
1 polymer ?
#
loop_
_entity_poly.entity_id
_entity_poly.type
_entity_poly.pdbx_seq_one_letter_code
_entity_poly.pdbx_strand_id
1 'polypeptide(L)'
;MAKRTSILGSRSKLARYLRVEPMTGSVESIAVGHETNRQSTVKSLLMHMFLMSKLKGLNGALTVGAATSQYFSSTGGNQAAHCIPGQIFHNAVPLQEYPQNNEYLEVTLDCLFGKTDDLDSNFNKADSLAEDKGLRDALLHSCQQVKVTGQFARFQRAEHFYPQLETAFSVYRTDGIAAFDRAISNLRSSLLTSSGADLVSRNQRIDILETYRKTLLTAHDSPETVLGLSGEDVWYEIRN
;
A
#
# COMPACT_ATOMS: atom_id res chain seq x y z
N MET A 1 7.20 -1.77 21.06
CA MET A 1 8.25 -1.53 20.04
C MET A 1 8.22 -2.69 19.08
N ALA A 2 7.90 -2.41 17.81
CA ALA A 2 7.81 -3.43 16.79
C ALA A 2 9.15 -4.15 16.58
N LYS A 3 9.14 -5.49 16.54
CA LYS A 3 10.31 -6.33 16.32
C LYS A 3 10.35 -6.80 14.88
N ARG A 4 11.51 -6.62 14.24
CA ARG A 4 11.76 -7.09 12.88
C ARG A 4 11.80 -8.62 12.83
N THR A 5 11.13 -9.22 11.86
CA THR A 5 10.98 -10.68 11.71
C THR A 5 11.71 -11.25 10.48
N SER A 6 12.03 -10.45 9.44
CA SER A 6 12.76 -10.96 8.26
C SER A 6 14.26 -10.63 8.24
N ILE A 7 15.03 -11.64 7.83
CA ILE A 7 16.48 -11.59 7.63
C ILE A 7 16.82 -10.85 6.33
N LEU A 8 16.01 -11.03 5.27
CA LEU A 8 16.23 -10.43 3.94
C LEU A 8 16.15 -8.90 3.95
N GLY A 9 15.18 -8.34 4.68
CA GLY A 9 15.05 -6.91 4.80
C GLY A 9 16.29 -6.26 5.43
N SER A 10 17.09 -6.98 6.23
CA SER A 10 18.25 -6.44 6.97
C SER A 10 19.50 -6.24 6.14
N ARG A 11 19.58 -6.82 4.93
CA ARG A 11 20.77 -6.82 4.08
C ARG A 11 20.83 -5.68 3.07
N SER A 12 19.71 -4.98 2.81
CA SER A 12 19.69 -3.89 1.83
C SER A 12 19.95 -2.53 2.46
N LYS A 13 20.47 -1.58 1.68
CA LYS A 13 20.51 -0.16 2.09
C LYS A 13 19.09 0.40 2.33
N LEU A 14 18.05 -0.29 1.88
CA LEU A 14 16.65 0.07 2.08
C LEU A 14 16.11 -0.35 3.46
N ALA A 15 16.77 -1.31 4.12
CA ALA A 15 16.49 -1.76 5.48
C ALA A 15 16.30 -0.62 6.50
N ARG A 16 17.03 0.48 6.33
CA ARG A 16 17.00 1.65 7.22
C ARG A 16 15.72 2.48 7.08
N TYR A 17 15.03 2.40 5.94
CA TYR A 17 13.75 3.07 5.70
C TYR A 17 12.55 2.24 6.21
N LEU A 18 12.79 0.99 6.59
CA LEU A 18 11.80 0.12 7.23
C LEU A 18 11.80 0.26 8.76
N ARG A 19 12.42 1.30 9.33
CA ARG A 19 12.33 1.52 10.79
C ARG A 19 10.89 1.83 11.15
N VAL A 20 10.27 0.92 11.89
CA VAL A 20 8.94 1.13 12.45
C VAL A 20 9.13 1.78 13.82
N GLU A 21 8.97 3.09 13.87
CA GLU A 21 8.80 3.81 15.12
C GLU A 21 7.30 3.96 15.42
N PRO A 22 6.87 3.86 16.69
CA PRO A 22 5.47 4.10 17.03
C PRO A 22 5.07 5.50 16.56
N MET A 23 3.97 5.60 15.81
CA MET A 23 3.43 6.90 15.47
C MET A 23 2.81 7.52 16.72
N THR A 24 3.26 8.71 17.09
CA THR A 24 2.78 9.45 18.27
C THR A 24 1.98 10.66 17.85
N GLY A 25 0.83 10.91 18.49
CA GLY A 25 0.01 12.08 18.22
C GLY A 25 -1.46 11.83 18.50
N SER A 26 -2.31 12.74 18.04
CA SER A 26 -3.76 12.52 18.01
C SER A 26 -4.12 11.42 17.01
N VAL A 27 -5.27 10.77 17.20
CA VAL A 27 -5.81 9.76 16.26
C VAL A 27 -5.85 10.30 14.84
N GLU A 28 -6.30 11.55 14.65
CA GLU A 28 -6.31 12.22 13.35
C GLU A 28 -4.90 12.35 12.75
N SER A 29 -3.92 12.83 13.52
CA SER A 29 -2.55 13.01 13.02
C SER A 29 -1.89 11.68 12.63
N ILE A 30 -2.15 10.62 13.40
CA ILE A 30 -1.67 9.27 13.11
C ILE A 30 -2.37 8.73 11.86
N ALA A 31 -3.68 8.93 11.73
CA ALA A 31 -4.44 8.50 10.56
C ALA A 31 -3.95 9.21 9.28
N VAL A 32 -3.69 10.51 9.34
CA VAL A 32 -3.10 11.27 8.23
C VAL A 32 -1.76 10.65 7.84
N GLY A 33 -0.84 10.48 8.79
CA GLY A 33 0.49 9.96 8.47
C GLY A 33 0.47 8.53 7.93
N HIS A 34 -0.38 7.65 8.46
CA HIS A 34 -0.53 6.29 7.95
C HIS A 34 -1.10 6.25 6.54
N GLU A 35 -2.14 7.04 6.27
CA GLU A 35 -2.72 7.12 4.92
C GLU A 35 -1.74 7.76 3.93
N THR A 36 -0.98 8.78 4.33
CA THR A 36 0.11 9.32 3.53
C THR A 36 1.13 8.22 3.21
N ASN A 37 1.58 7.44 4.21
CA ASN A 37 2.47 6.30 4.01
C ASN A 37 1.90 5.26 3.04
N ARG A 38 0.60 4.95 3.13
CA ARG A 38 -0.12 4.06 2.21
C ARG A 38 -0.09 4.57 0.78
N GLN A 39 -0.52 5.81 0.54
CA GLN A 39 -0.56 6.41 -0.80
C GLN A 39 0.80 6.37 -1.48
N SER A 40 1.80 6.83 -0.74
CA SER A 40 3.20 6.70 -1.05
C SER A 40 3.53 5.27 -1.50
N THR A 41 3.24 4.28 -0.65
CA THR A 41 3.67 2.89 -0.89
C THR A 41 2.97 2.30 -2.12
N VAL A 42 1.69 2.62 -2.31
CA VAL A 42 0.91 2.28 -3.51
C VAL A 42 1.54 2.89 -4.76
N LYS A 43 1.89 4.19 -4.77
CA LYS A 43 2.58 4.83 -5.91
C LYS A 43 3.90 4.13 -6.26
N SER A 44 4.67 3.74 -5.24
CA SER A 44 5.91 3.00 -5.45
C SER A 44 5.66 1.63 -6.05
N LEU A 45 4.66 0.89 -5.57
CA LEU A 45 4.26 -0.39 -6.15
C LEU A 45 3.82 -0.23 -7.61
N LEU A 46 2.99 0.76 -7.93
CA LEU A 46 2.54 1.03 -9.29
C LEU A 46 3.72 1.29 -10.25
N MET A 47 4.74 2.04 -9.80
CA MET A 47 5.96 2.29 -10.57
C MET A 47 6.73 0.99 -10.84
N HIS A 48 6.96 0.16 -9.82
CA HIS A 48 7.67 -1.11 -10.00
C HIS A 48 6.89 -2.05 -10.92
N MET A 49 5.57 -2.14 -10.74
CA MET A 49 4.70 -2.94 -11.59
C MET A 49 4.76 -2.52 -13.05
N PHE A 50 4.71 -1.22 -13.31
CA PHE A 50 4.83 -0.68 -14.65
C PHE A 50 6.17 -1.09 -15.30
N LEU A 51 7.28 -0.90 -14.59
CA LEU A 51 8.61 -1.18 -15.10
C LEU A 51 8.86 -2.69 -15.28
N MET A 52 8.37 -3.53 -14.37
CA MET A 52 8.39 -4.99 -14.54
C MET A 52 7.57 -5.41 -15.76
N SER A 53 6.39 -4.81 -15.97
CA SER A 53 5.56 -5.09 -17.14
C SER A 53 6.27 -4.71 -18.44
N LYS A 54 7.02 -3.60 -18.42
CA LYS A 54 7.78 -3.10 -19.56
C LYS A 54 9.04 -3.90 -19.87
N LEU A 55 9.84 -4.22 -18.85
CA LEU A 55 11.21 -4.71 -18.99
C LEU A 55 11.36 -6.21 -18.76
N LYS A 56 10.50 -6.80 -17.91
CA LYS A 56 10.54 -8.22 -17.54
C LYS A 56 9.33 -9.00 -18.07
N GLY A 57 8.43 -8.35 -18.82
CA GLY A 57 7.29 -8.98 -19.48
C GLY A 57 6.31 -9.65 -18.52
N LEU A 58 5.82 -8.89 -17.52
CA LEU A 58 4.80 -9.35 -16.59
C LEU A 58 3.48 -9.69 -17.33
N ASN A 59 3.41 -10.92 -17.85
CA ASN A 59 2.34 -11.41 -18.71
C ASN A 59 1.50 -12.41 -17.93
N GLY A 60 0.20 -12.14 -17.76
CA GLY A 60 -0.68 -13.04 -17.01
C GLY A 60 -1.73 -12.32 -16.19
N ALA A 61 -2.56 -13.10 -15.51
CA ALA A 61 -3.59 -12.57 -14.63
C ALA A 61 -2.95 -12.01 -13.35
N LEU A 62 -3.50 -10.90 -12.89
CA LEU A 62 -3.21 -10.37 -11.57
C LEU A 62 -4.41 -10.61 -10.67
N THR A 63 -4.15 -11.04 -9.44
CA THR A 63 -5.14 -11.14 -8.38
C THR A 63 -4.62 -10.44 -7.14
N VAL A 64 -5.52 -10.12 -6.21
CA VAL A 64 -5.18 -9.56 -4.90
C VAL A 64 -5.66 -10.51 -3.82
N GLY A 65 -4.86 -10.67 -2.78
CA GLY A 65 -5.21 -11.44 -1.59
C GLY A 65 -4.80 -10.71 -0.32
N ALA A 66 -5.03 -11.35 0.83
CA ALA A 66 -4.54 -10.83 2.10
C ALA A 66 -3.01 -10.73 2.10
N ALA A 67 -2.46 -9.74 2.80
CA ALA A 67 -1.02 -9.59 2.97
C ALA A 67 -0.42 -10.84 3.64
N THR A 68 0.53 -11.48 2.96
CA THR A 68 1.20 -12.71 3.44
C THR A 68 2.55 -12.44 4.09
N SER A 69 3.22 -11.35 3.70
CA SER A 69 4.50 -10.91 4.27
C SER A 69 4.27 -9.86 5.37
N GLN A 70 4.84 -10.08 6.55
CA GLN A 70 4.92 -9.08 7.63
C GLN A 70 6.35 -9.03 8.15
N TYR A 71 6.99 -7.85 8.06
CA TYR A 71 8.35 -7.69 8.58
C TYR A 71 8.43 -7.30 10.03
N PHE A 72 7.31 -6.90 10.61
CA PHE A 72 7.28 -6.40 11.97
C PHE A 72 6.13 -7.04 12.71
N SER A 73 6.41 -7.43 13.94
CA SER A 73 5.39 -7.78 14.92
C SER A 73 5.42 -6.75 16.04
N SER A 74 4.26 -6.24 16.44
CA SER A 74 4.14 -5.41 17.64
C SER A 74 3.51 -6.23 18.77
N THR A 75 3.87 -5.90 20.02
CA THR A 75 3.36 -6.57 21.22
C THR A 75 2.61 -5.56 22.08
N GLY A 76 1.46 -5.92 22.63
CA GLY A 76 0.64 -5.06 23.50
C GLY A 76 -0.64 -4.59 22.81
N GLY A 77 -1.08 -3.35 23.09
CA GLY A 77 -2.26 -2.73 22.48
C GLY A 77 -2.06 -2.27 21.02
N ASN A 78 -0.81 -2.16 20.58
CA ASN A 78 -0.47 -1.81 19.22
C ASN A 78 -0.30 -3.06 18.33
N GLN A 79 -0.57 -2.90 17.05
CA GLN A 79 -0.47 -3.89 16.00
C GLN A 79 0.27 -3.29 14.79
N ALA A 80 0.92 -4.15 14.01
CA ALA A 80 1.48 -3.76 12.73
C ALA A 80 0.32 -3.58 11.73
N ALA A 81 0.11 -2.35 11.24
CA ALA A 81 -0.89 -2.02 10.23
C ALA A 81 -0.22 -1.89 8.87
N HIS A 82 -0.73 -2.56 7.84
CA HIS A 82 -0.12 -2.60 6.51
C HIS A 82 -0.34 -1.30 5.75
N CYS A 83 0.73 -0.81 5.13
CA CYS A 83 0.63 0.34 4.24
C CYS A 83 0.12 -0.05 2.85
N ILE A 84 0.18 -1.32 2.44
CA ILE A 84 -0.45 -1.79 1.20
C ILE A 84 -1.74 -2.56 1.56
N PRO A 85 -2.89 -2.23 0.95
CA PRO A 85 -4.17 -2.90 1.21
C PRO A 85 -4.24 -4.42 0.94
N GLY A 86 -3.17 -5.05 0.45
CA GLY A 86 -3.15 -6.48 0.11
C GLY A 86 -1.89 -6.93 -0.62
N GLN A 87 -1.81 -8.23 -0.85
CA GLN A 87 -0.74 -8.85 -1.61
C GLN A 87 -1.17 -9.01 -3.07
N ILE A 88 -0.34 -8.53 -4.01
CA ILE A 88 -0.55 -8.79 -5.44
C ILE A 88 0.08 -10.13 -5.81
N PHE A 89 -0.67 -10.92 -6.57
CA PHE A 89 -0.23 -12.20 -7.12
C PHE A 89 -0.25 -12.13 -8.65
N HIS A 90 0.77 -12.69 -9.26
CA HIS A 90 0.89 -12.91 -10.70
C HIS A 90 0.86 -14.41 -10.97
N ASN A 91 -0.14 -14.89 -11.69
CA ASN A 91 -0.36 -16.31 -11.94
C ASN A 91 -0.30 -17.17 -10.64
N ALA A 92 -0.97 -16.70 -9.58
CA ALA A 92 -1.01 -17.31 -8.24
C ALA A 92 0.31 -17.29 -7.43
N VAL A 93 1.36 -16.65 -7.93
CA VAL A 93 2.63 -16.45 -7.21
C VAL A 93 2.70 -15.02 -6.67
N PRO A 94 3.10 -14.78 -5.40
CA PRO A 94 3.30 -13.42 -4.89
C PRO A 94 4.24 -12.61 -5.78
N LEU A 95 3.89 -11.37 -6.06
CA LEU A 95 4.63 -10.54 -7.02
C LEU A 95 6.10 -10.35 -6.62
N GLN A 96 6.43 -10.32 -5.33
CA GLN A 96 7.81 -10.24 -4.84
C GLN A 96 8.67 -11.44 -5.21
N GLU A 97 8.08 -12.60 -5.50
CA GLU A 97 8.80 -13.81 -5.94
C GLU A 97 8.97 -13.88 -7.47
N TYR A 98 8.36 -12.94 -8.21
CA TYR A 98 8.45 -12.88 -9.67
C TYR A 98 9.85 -12.55 -10.24
N PRO A 99 10.61 -11.56 -9.71
CA PRO A 99 11.91 -11.18 -10.27
C PRO A 99 13.00 -12.21 -9.96
N GLN A 100 12.91 -13.38 -10.59
CA GLN A 100 13.91 -14.44 -10.48
C GLN A 100 15.27 -13.91 -10.93
N ASN A 101 16.29 -14.09 -10.08
CA ASN A 101 17.68 -13.66 -10.30
C ASN A 101 17.94 -12.14 -10.25
N ASN A 102 17.04 -11.33 -9.67
CA ASN A 102 17.33 -9.94 -9.28
C ASN A 102 17.01 -9.75 -7.78
N GLU A 103 17.97 -10.11 -6.92
CA GLU A 103 17.84 -10.04 -5.46
C GLU A 103 17.45 -8.62 -4.98
N TYR A 104 17.91 -7.58 -5.66
CA TYR A 104 17.59 -6.21 -5.27
C TYR A 104 16.11 -5.88 -5.51
N LEU A 105 15.57 -6.26 -6.67
CA LEU A 105 14.17 -6.05 -7.01
C LEU A 105 13.24 -6.92 -6.16
N GLU A 106 13.61 -8.19 -5.91
CA GLU A 106 12.91 -9.08 -4.98
C GLU A 106 12.81 -8.45 -3.59
N VAL A 107 13.95 -8.01 -3.02
CA VAL A 107 13.98 -7.36 -1.71
C VAL A 107 13.19 -6.07 -1.72
N THR A 108 13.23 -5.28 -2.78
CA THR A 108 12.47 -4.02 -2.87
C THR A 108 10.96 -4.25 -2.89
N LEU A 109 10.48 -5.24 -3.65
CA LEU A 109 9.07 -5.59 -3.68
C LEU A 109 8.60 -6.18 -2.35
N ASP A 110 9.38 -7.07 -1.76
CA ASP A 110 9.10 -7.61 -0.44
C ASP A 110 9.05 -6.43 0.58
N CYS A 111 9.99 -5.47 0.50
CA CYS A 111 10.04 -4.25 1.32
C CYS A 111 8.73 -3.45 1.25
N LEU A 112 8.16 -3.31 0.04
CA LEU A 112 6.90 -2.61 -0.18
C LEU A 112 5.71 -3.36 0.45
N PHE A 113 5.59 -4.67 0.19
CA PHE A 113 4.47 -5.47 0.71
C PHE A 113 4.52 -5.69 2.23
N GLY A 114 5.72 -5.72 2.81
CA GLY A 114 5.87 -5.84 4.26
C GLY A 114 5.98 -4.52 5.02
N LYS A 115 5.79 -3.37 4.36
CA LYS A 115 5.83 -2.06 5.02
C LYS A 115 4.60 -1.89 5.91
N THR A 116 4.85 -1.67 7.20
CA THR A 116 3.83 -1.52 8.23
C THR A 116 4.14 -0.35 9.16
N ASP A 117 3.11 0.27 9.73
CA ASP A 117 3.23 1.23 10.84
C ASP A 117 2.82 0.56 12.18
N ASP A 118 3.41 0.96 13.31
CA ASP A 118 3.09 0.46 14.66
C ASP A 118 1.99 1.32 15.28
N LEU A 119 0.74 0.86 15.16
CA LEU A 119 -0.49 1.63 15.44
C LEU A 119 -1.41 0.92 16.44
N ASP A 120 -2.35 1.66 17.06
CA ASP A 120 -3.41 1.04 17.87
C ASP A 120 -4.26 0.05 17.04
N SER A 121 -4.77 -1.00 17.70
CA SER A 121 -5.56 -2.05 17.06
C SER A 121 -6.79 -1.54 16.26
N ASN A 122 -7.34 -0.36 16.57
CA ASN A 122 -8.46 0.20 15.80
C ASN A 122 -8.07 0.63 14.39
N PHE A 123 -6.80 1.00 14.14
CA PHE A 123 -6.32 1.31 12.79
C PHE A 123 -6.34 0.06 11.92
N ASN A 124 -5.74 -1.04 12.39
CA ASN A 124 -5.74 -2.32 11.66
C ASN A 124 -7.17 -2.86 11.39
N LYS A 125 -8.11 -2.64 12.32
CA LYS A 125 -9.52 -3.00 12.12
C LYS A 125 -10.22 -2.09 11.10
N ALA A 126 -9.89 -0.80 11.08
CA ALA A 126 -10.39 0.12 10.06
C ALA A 126 -9.86 -0.28 8.67
N ASP A 127 -8.58 -0.62 8.57
CA ASP A 127 -7.95 -1.10 7.33
C ASP A 127 -8.60 -2.38 6.82
N SER A 128 -8.70 -3.39 7.68
CA SER A 128 -9.35 -4.67 7.34
C SER A 128 -10.77 -4.44 6.81
N LEU A 129 -11.53 -3.53 7.42
CA LEU A 129 -12.87 -3.21 6.95
C LEU A 129 -12.84 -2.50 5.58
N ALA A 130 -11.96 -1.52 5.38
CA ALA A 130 -11.84 -0.84 4.08
C ALA A 130 -11.42 -1.81 2.97
N GLU A 131 -10.50 -2.73 3.27
CA GLU A 131 -10.07 -3.82 2.40
C GLU A 131 -11.24 -4.72 1.99
N ASP A 132 -12.04 -5.18 2.95
CA ASP A 132 -13.24 -5.99 2.72
C ASP A 132 -14.35 -5.22 1.97
N LYS A 133 -14.28 -3.89 1.97
CA LYS A 133 -15.19 -3.02 1.21
C LYS A 133 -14.61 -2.54 -0.12
N GLY A 134 -13.50 -3.13 -0.57
CA GLY A 134 -12.99 -2.95 -1.94
C GLY A 134 -11.73 -2.10 -2.07
N LEU A 135 -11.04 -1.77 -0.97
CA LEU A 135 -9.73 -1.11 -1.06
C LEU A 135 -8.69 -2.02 -1.72
N ARG A 136 -8.80 -3.35 -1.51
CA ARG A 136 -8.03 -4.37 -2.24
C ARG A 136 -8.30 -4.33 -3.74
N ASP A 137 -9.56 -4.21 -4.12
CA ASP A 137 -9.98 -4.16 -5.52
C ASP A 137 -9.51 -2.86 -6.19
N ALA A 138 -9.56 -1.74 -5.48
CA ALA A 138 -9.00 -0.46 -5.94
C ALA A 138 -7.50 -0.58 -6.25
N LEU A 139 -6.74 -1.24 -5.36
CA LEU A 139 -5.34 -1.53 -5.60
C LEU A 139 -5.17 -2.43 -6.83
N LEU A 140 -5.88 -3.55 -6.90
CA LEU A 140 -5.80 -4.47 -8.03
C LEU A 140 -6.12 -3.79 -9.37
N HIS A 141 -7.14 -2.95 -9.41
CA HIS A 141 -7.56 -2.25 -10.62
C HIS A 141 -6.47 -1.30 -11.12
N SER A 142 -5.91 -0.47 -10.24
CA SER A 142 -4.78 0.42 -10.59
C SER A 142 -3.53 -0.37 -11.02
N CYS A 143 -3.23 -1.48 -10.35
CA CYS A 143 -2.15 -2.42 -10.70
C CYS A 143 -2.36 -3.05 -12.10
N GLN A 144 -3.57 -3.46 -12.43
CA GLN A 144 -3.92 -3.99 -13.75
C GLN A 144 -3.75 -2.93 -14.84
N GLN A 145 -4.17 -1.70 -14.56
CA GLN A 145 -4.02 -0.58 -15.49
C GLN A 145 -2.54 -0.30 -15.81
N VAL A 146 -1.67 -0.13 -14.79
CA VAL A 146 -0.24 0.11 -15.05
C VAL A 146 0.44 -1.07 -15.74
N LYS A 147 0.00 -2.31 -15.46
CA LYS A 147 0.53 -3.49 -16.16
C LYS A 147 0.25 -3.40 -17.66
N VAL A 148 -1.02 -3.19 -18.03
CA VAL A 148 -1.43 -3.08 -19.43
C VAL A 148 -0.68 -1.93 -20.12
N THR A 149 -0.63 -0.76 -19.48
CA THR A 149 0.12 0.37 -20.04
C THR A 149 1.60 0.04 -20.22
N GLY A 150 2.25 -0.53 -19.21
CA GLY A 150 3.68 -0.89 -19.26
C GLY A 150 4.01 -1.86 -20.39
N GLN A 151 3.12 -2.81 -20.70
CA GLN A 151 3.30 -3.77 -21.80
C GLN A 151 3.34 -3.10 -23.18
N PHE A 152 2.45 -2.13 -23.43
CA PHE A 152 2.24 -1.58 -24.78
C PHE A 152 2.89 -0.22 -25.02
N ALA A 153 3.20 0.51 -23.96
CA ALA A 153 3.62 1.88 -24.12
C ALA A 153 5.06 1.99 -24.65
N ARG A 154 5.27 2.98 -25.52
CA ARG A 154 6.55 3.24 -26.20
C ARG A 154 7.18 4.49 -25.60
N PHE A 155 8.14 4.31 -24.71
CA PHE A 155 8.92 5.42 -24.15
C PHE A 155 10.39 5.05 -24.01
N GLN A 156 11.24 6.08 -24.13
CA GLN A 156 12.70 5.99 -24.07
C GLN A 156 13.28 6.60 -22.78
N ARG A 157 12.45 7.29 -21.98
CA ARG A 157 12.87 8.06 -20.80
C ARG A 157 11.90 7.88 -19.64
N ALA A 158 12.42 8.04 -18.43
CA ALA A 158 11.65 7.89 -17.19
C ALA A 158 10.51 8.92 -17.09
N GLU A 159 10.73 10.14 -17.58
CA GLU A 159 9.70 11.20 -17.55
C GLU A 159 8.39 10.83 -18.28
N HIS A 160 8.46 9.94 -19.27
CA HIS A 160 7.31 9.58 -20.09
C HIS A 160 6.33 8.62 -19.41
N PHE A 161 6.71 7.99 -18.29
CA PHE A 161 5.79 7.10 -17.57
C PHE A 161 5.04 7.77 -16.42
N TYR A 162 5.48 8.95 -15.95
CA TYR A 162 4.80 9.64 -14.84
C TYR A 162 3.30 9.91 -15.10
N PRO A 163 2.86 10.37 -16.28
CA PRO A 163 1.43 10.57 -16.53
C PRO A 163 0.61 9.27 -16.43
N GLN A 164 1.23 8.12 -16.72
CA GLN A 164 0.58 6.81 -16.63
C GLN A 164 0.42 6.36 -15.18
N LEU A 165 1.41 6.67 -14.34
CA LEU A 165 1.34 6.42 -12.90
C LEU A 165 0.31 7.34 -12.24
N GLU A 166 0.25 8.62 -12.64
CA GLU A 166 -0.76 9.57 -12.17
C GLU A 166 -2.17 9.08 -12.52
N THR A 167 -2.38 8.62 -13.75
CA THR A 167 -3.68 8.10 -14.17
C THR A 167 -4.08 6.87 -13.35
N ALA A 168 -3.17 5.92 -13.14
CA ALA A 168 -3.46 4.73 -12.35
C ALA A 168 -3.67 5.04 -10.87
N PHE A 169 -2.92 5.96 -10.30
CA PHE A 169 -3.12 6.39 -8.92
C PHE A 169 -4.44 7.14 -8.76
N SER A 170 -4.87 7.93 -9.75
CA SER A 170 -6.19 8.57 -9.75
C SER A 170 -7.33 7.54 -9.76
N VAL A 171 -7.15 6.41 -10.44
CA VAL A 171 -8.08 5.26 -10.36
C VAL A 171 -8.09 4.66 -8.95
N TYR A 172 -6.92 4.37 -8.37
CA TYR A 172 -6.82 3.91 -6.98
C TYR A 172 -7.51 4.87 -6.01
N ARG A 173 -7.26 6.18 -6.16
CA ARG A 173 -7.85 7.23 -5.33
C ARG A 173 -9.38 7.21 -5.41
N THR A 174 -9.92 7.18 -6.62
CA THR A 174 -11.38 7.18 -6.86
C THR A 174 -12.04 5.95 -6.23
N ASP A 175 -11.52 4.77 -6.53
CA ASP A 175 -12.08 3.50 -6.05
C ASP A 175 -11.86 3.32 -4.54
N GLY A 176 -10.71 3.79 -4.03
CA GLY A 176 -10.37 3.78 -2.61
C GLY A 176 -11.25 4.70 -1.77
N ILE A 177 -11.58 5.90 -2.26
CA ILE A 177 -12.58 6.77 -1.62
C ILE A 177 -13.92 6.05 -1.53
N ALA A 178 -14.35 5.40 -2.60
CA ALA A 178 -15.59 4.64 -2.60
C ALA A 178 -15.55 3.45 -1.61
N ALA A 179 -14.39 2.80 -1.45
CA ALA A 179 -14.19 1.75 -0.44
C ALA A 179 -14.31 2.29 0.99
N PHE A 180 -13.70 3.44 1.28
CA PHE A 180 -13.84 4.11 2.57
C PHE A 180 -15.29 4.54 2.84
N ASP A 181 -15.99 5.09 1.85
CA ASP A 181 -17.41 5.45 1.98
C ASP A 181 -18.28 4.24 2.33
N ARG A 182 -18.04 3.09 1.68
CA ARG A 182 -18.73 1.83 2.01
C ARG A 182 -18.40 1.32 3.41
N ALA A 183 -17.15 1.42 3.85
CA ALA A 183 -16.72 1.03 5.20
C ALA A 183 -17.35 1.91 6.29
N ILE A 184 -17.34 3.23 6.09
CA ILE A 184 -17.97 4.21 7.00
C ILE A 184 -19.47 3.95 7.09
N SER A 185 -20.15 3.80 5.95
CA SER A 185 -21.58 3.50 5.89
C SER A 185 -21.90 2.20 6.66
N ASN A 186 -21.10 1.15 6.46
CA ASN A 186 -21.27 -0.11 7.15
C ASN A 186 -21.14 0.02 8.69
N LEU A 187 -20.12 0.74 9.18
CA LEU A 187 -19.98 0.98 10.62
C LEU A 187 -21.14 1.81 11.17
N ARG A 188 -21.52 2.89 10.48
CA ARG A 188 -22.64 3.75 10.91
C ARG A 188 -23.96 2.98 11.01
N SER A 189 -24.25 2.08 10.06
CA SER A 189 -25.42 1.20 10.14
C SER A 189 -25.38 0.26 11.36
N SER A 190 -24.19 -0.21 11.76
CA SER A 190 -24.01 -1.07 12.94
C SER A 190 -24.06 -0.31 14.28
N LEU A 191 -23.91 1.02 14.28
CA LEU A 191 -23.96 1.82 15.52
C LEU A 191 -25.32 1.73 16.21
N LEU A 192 -26.40 1.55 15.45
CA LEU A 192 -27.78 1.49 15.96
C LEU A 192 -28.01 0.35 16.97
N THR A 193 -27.18 -0.69 16.95
CA THR A 193 -27.26 -1.86 17.83
C THR A 193 -26.08 -1.96 18.80
N SER A 194 -25.21 -0.94 18.84
CA SER A 194 -23.97 -0.92 19.63
C SER A 194 -24.20 -0.31 21.02
N SER A 195 -23.43 -0.74 22.03
CA SER A 195 -23.45 -0.10 23.36
C SER A 195 -22.08 -0.16 24.06
N GLY A 196 -21.88 0.73 25.04
CA GLY A 196 -20.69 0.74 25.90
C GLY A 196 -19.38 0.92 25.14
N ALA A 197 -18.36 0.12 25.49
CA ALA A 197 -17.00 0.19 24.92
C ALA A 197 -16.93 -0.12 23.41
N ASP A 198 -17.86 -0.92 22.91
CA ASP A 198 -17.94 -1.28 21.48
C ASP A 198 -18.38 -0.07 20.63
N LEU A 199 -19.33 0.72 21.15
CA LEU A 199 -19.74 1.97 20.51
C LEU A 199 -18.58 2.97 20.39
N VAL A 200 -17.79 3.15 21.46
CA VAL A 200 -16.61 4.03 21.47
C VAL A 200 -15.59 3.59 20.42
N SER A 201 -15.28 2.29 20.39
CA SER A 201 -14.33 1.73 19.42
C SER A 201 -14.81 1.88 17.98
N ARG A 202 -16.12 1.73 17.72
CA ARG A 202 -16.70 1.92 16.37
C ARG A 202 -16.66 3.39 15.93
N ASN A 203 -16.98 4.33 16.82
CA ASN A 203 -16.86 5.75 16.51
C ASN A 203 -15.42 6.13 16.17
N GLN A 204 -14.45 5.67 16.97
CA GLN A 204 -13.03 5.92 16.67
C GLN A 204 -12.61 5.35 15.30
N ARG A 205 -13.12 4.18 14.90
CA ARG A 205 -12.84 3.62 13.56
C ARG A 205 -13.48 4.43 12.44
N ILE A 206 -14.67 5.01 12.68
CA ILE A 206 -15.29 5.94 11.73
C ILE A 206 -14.41 7.18 11.56
N ASP A 207 -13.93 7.78 12.66
CA ASP A 207 -13.05 8.95 12.62
C ASP A 207 -11.73 8.66 11.86
N ILE A 208 -11.15 7.48 12.08
CA ILE A 208 -9.97 7.00 11.33
C ILE A 208 -10.27 6.91 9.83
N LEU A 209 -11.36 6.23 9.45
CA LEU A 209 -11.74 6.05 8.04
C LEU A 209 -12.10 7.37 7.35
N GLU A 210 -12.76 8.30 8.05
CA GLU A 210 -13.04 9.65 7.54
C GLU A 210 -11.75 10.43 7.29
N THR A 211 -10.78 10.29 8.20
CA THR A 211 -9.47 10.91 8.05
C THR A 211 -8.69 10.30 6.88
N TYR A 212 -8.71 8.98 6.72
CA TYR A 212 -8.12 8.30 5.56
C TYR A 212 -8.75 8.79 4.26
N ARG A 213 -10.08 8.79 4.19
CA ARG A 213 -10.84 9.26 3.03
C ARG A 213 -10.47 10.70 2.67
N LYS A 214 -10.44 11.61 3.64
CA LYS A 214 -10.08 13.02 3.44
C LYS A 214 -8.65 13.16 2.93
N THR A 215 -7.71 12.44 3.55
CA THR A 215 -6.29 12.44 3.17
C THR A 215 -6.08 11.88 1.76
N LEU A 216 -6.81 10.83 1.38
CA LEU A 216 -6.79 10.26 0.03
C LEU A 216 -7.41 11.20 -1.02
N LEU A 217 -8.51 11.88 -0.66
CA LEU A 217 -9.16 12.85 -1.54
C LEU A 217 -8.24 14.02 -1.92
N THR A 218 -7.40 14.48 -0.98
CA THR A 218 -6.46 15.57 -1.21
C THR A 218 -5.09 15.11 -1.73
N ALA A 219 -4.91 13.81 -1.97
CA ALA A 219 -3.64 13.27 -2.43
C ALA A 219 -3.30 13.79 -3.83
N HIS A 220 -2.08 14.30 -4.00
CA HIS A 220 -1.53 14.58 -5.32
C HIS A 220 -1.35 13.29 -6.11
N ASP A 221 -1.61 13.32 -7.42
CA ASP A 221 -1.45 12.12 -8.26
C ASP A 221 0.02 11.83 -8.60
N SER A 222 0.88 12.84 -8.52
CA SER A 222 2.30 12.73 -8.81
C SER A 222 2.99 11.74 -7.86
N PRO A 223 3.90 10.89 -8.37
CA PRO A 223 4.68 9.99 -7.54
C PRO A 223 5.71 10.77 -6.72
N GLU A 224 5.42 10.96 -5.44
CA GLU A 224 6.41 11.27 -4.42
C GLU A 224 6.95 9.94 -3.90
N THR A 225 8.25 9.72 -4.04
CA THR A 225 8.81 8.38 -3.86
C THR A 225 9.09 8.11 -2.38
N VAL A 226 8.78 6.88 -1.95
CA VAL A 226 8.68 6.53 -0.52
C VAL A 226 9.96 6.03 0.08
N LEU A 227 10.88 5.63 -0.79
CA LEU A 227 12.18 5.12 -0.41
C LEU A 227 13.27 6.13 -0.76
N GLY A 228 12.90 7.36 -1.11
CA GLY A 228 13.82 8.39 -1.61
C GLY A 228 14.45 8.07 -2.96
N LEU A 229 14.00 7.00 -3.63
CA LEU A 229 14.45 6.60 -4.96
C LEU A 229 13.67 7.38 -6.00
N SER A 230 14.32 8.17 -6.83
CA SER A 230 13.67 8.81 -7.97
C SER A 230 13.16 7.77 -8.98
N GLY A 231 12.23 8.15 -9.86
CA GLY A 231 11.83 7.25 -10.95
C GLY A 231 12.98 6.85 -11.87
N GLU A 232 14.06 7.65 -11.90
CA GLU A 232 15.30 7.31 -12.60
C GLU A 232 16.10 6.22 -11.87
N ASP A 233 16.19 6.27 -10.53
CA ASP A 233 16.85 5.22 -9.74
C ASP A 233 16.18 3.86 -9.95
N VAL A 234 14.84 3.82 -9.90
CA VAL A 234 14.07 2.58 -10.12
C VAL A 234 14.20 2.09 -11.57
N TRP A 235 14.30 2.99 -12.54
CA TRP A 235 14.57 2.63 -13.93
C TRP A 235 15.93 1.93 -14.09
N TYR A 236 16.99 2.45 -13.46
CA TYR A 236 18.31 1.84 -13.50
C TYR A 236 18.36 0.47 -12.82
N GLU A 237 17.67 0.31 -11.68
CA GLU A 237 17.62 -0.95 -10.93
C GLU A 237 16.95 -2.09 -11.70
N ILE A 238 15.91 -1.78 -12.50
CA ILE A 238 15.16 -2.82 -13.23
C ILE A 238 15.81 -3.15 -14.59
N ARG A 239 16.52 -2.19 -15.18
CA ARG A 239 17.22 -2.37 -16.46
C ARG A 239 18.48 -3.24 -16.32
N ASN A 240 19.18 -3.14 -15.20
CA ASN A 240 20.37 -3.93 -14.90
C ASN A 240 20.01 -5.22 -14.16
#